data_AF-A0A8I1UCF3-F1
#
_entry.id   AF-A0A8I1UCF3-F1
#
_cell.length_a   1.000
_cell.length_b   1.000
_cell.length_c   1.000
_cell.angle_alpha   90.00
_cell.angle_beta   90.00
_cell.angle_gamma   90.00
#
_symmetry.space_group_name_H-M   'P 1'
#
loop_
_entity.id
_entity.type
_entity.pdbx_description
1 polymer ?
#
loop_
_entity_poly.entity_id
_entity_poly.type
_entity_poly.pdbx_seq_one_letter_code
_entity_poly.pdbx_strand_id
1 'polypeptide(L)'
;MFITAPGLVQHLHPSQVAPRQTHWPAITLALERPWYLLVHRVSCKGQTLSQTSLVAWDTTLLDLLARIPMADLSGIARLERRHDAGPSWALEWISALWAPAPGESPALGPLLFQLGTDPQLRTTDLQPVGEAAGRRLLYEAPSSPAPFGGWVSPSPPGARP
;
A
#
# COMPACT_ATOMS: atom_id res chain seq x y z
N MET A 1 -3.12 8.31 -8.65
CA MET A 1 -2.04 9.31 -8.52
C MET A 1 -0.81 8.59 -7.98
N PHE A 2 0.37 8.81 -8.57
CA PHE A 2 1.64 8.27 -8.09
C PHE A 2 2.33 9.32 -7.21
N ILE A 3 2.73 8.95 -5.99
CA ILE A 3 3.40 9.86 -5.07
C ILE A 3 4.76 9.26 -4.71
N THR A 4 5.82 9.98 -5.07
CA THR A 4 7.22 9.62 -4.80
C THR A 4 7.89 10.67 -3.93
N ALA A 5 8.97 10.29 -3.23
CA ALA A 5 9.72 11.20 -2.38
C ALA A 5 10.46 12.30 -3.19
N PRO A 6 10.64 13.51 -2.62
CA PRO A 6 11.50 14.54 -3.21
C PRO A 6 12.93 14.02 -3.41
N GLY A 7 13.49 14.19 -4.62
CA GLY A 7 14.85 13.76 -4.98
C GLY A 7 14.96 12.43 -5.74
N LEU A 8 13.88 11.65 -5.85
CA LEU A 8 13.80 10.45 -6.69
C LEU A 8 13.11 10.70 -8.04
N VAL A 9 12.83 11.97 -8.37
CA VAL A 9 12.41 12.40 -9.70
C VAL A 9 13.66 12.42 -10.59
N GLN A 10 13.92 11.33 -11.30
CA GLN A 10 14.93 11.36 -12.35
C GLN A 10 14.40 12.18 -13.53
N HIS A 11 14.97 13.37 -13.74
CA HIS A 11 14.75 14.16 -14.95
C HIS A 11 15.57 13.55 -16.10
N LEU A 12 15.06 12.48 -16.71
CA LEU A 12 15.66 11.92 -17.91
C LEU A 12 15.26 12.77 -19.13
N HIS A 13 16.25 13.16 -19.93
CA HIS A 13 16.01 13.88 -21.17
C HIS A 13 15.26 12.96 -22.16
N PRO A 14 14.21 13.43 -22.86
CA PRO A 14 13.37 12.58 -23.73
C PRO A 14 14.14 11.80 -24.80
N SER A 15 15.33 12.25 -25.19
CA SER A 15 16.20 11.57 -26.17
C SER A 15 16.96 10.35 -25.59
N GLN A 16 16.95 10.15 -24.27
CA GLN A 16 17.59 9.03 -23.59
C GLN A 16 16.59 7.91 -23.25
N VAL A 17 15.32 8.08 -23.61
CA VAL A 17 14.25 7.10 -23.38
C VAL A 17 14.25 6.08 -24.53
N ALA A 18 14.31 4.79 -24.21
CA ALA A 18 14.29 3.74 -25.22
C ALA A 18 12.96 3.78 -26.01
N PRO A 19 12.97 3.55 -27.34
CA PRO A 19 11.74 3.47 -28.12
C PRO A 19 10.81 2.41 -27.53
N ARG A 20 9.55 2.79 -27.23
CA ARG A 20 8.51 1.95 -26.60
C ARG A 20 8.65 1.72 -25.09
N GLN A 21 9.46 2.50 -24.40
CA GLN A 21 9.47 2.49 -22.94
C GLN A 21 8.14 3.03 -22.40
N THR A 22 7.29 2.12 -21.90
CA THR A 22 5.97 2.42 -21.33
C THR A 22 6.01 2.74 -19.83
N HIS A 23 7.15 2.49 -19.18
CA HIS A 23 7.33 2.68 -17.74
C HIS A 23 8.68 3.35 -17.45
N TRP A 24 8.69 4.33 -16.56
CA TRP A 24 9.88 5.10 -16.21
C TRP A 24 10.85 4.29 -15.33
N PRO A 25 12.18 4.44 -15.45
CA PRO A 25 13.16 3.72 -14.63
C PRO A 25 12.99 3.94 -13.12
N ALA A 26 12.50 5.12 -12.72
CA ALA A 26 12.12 5.40 -11.34
C ALA A 26 10.98 4.51 -10.83
N ILE A 27 10.05 4.12 -11.71
CA ILE A 27 9.01 3.12 -11.40
C ILE A 27 9.71 1.78 -11.18
N THR A 28 10.58 1.33 -12.10
CA THR A 28 11.29 0.05 -11.96
C THR A 28 12.18 -0.05 -10.71
N LEU A 29 12.91 1.01 -10.36
CA LEU A 29 13.76 1.05 -9.15
C LEU A 29 12.94 1.11 -7.86
N ALA A 30 11.79 1.80 -7.86
CA ALA A 30 10.89 1.82 -6.72
C ALA A 30 10.17 0.48 -6.49
N LEU A 31 10.17 -0.42 -7.47
CA LEU A 31 9.47 -1.72 -7.43
C LEU A 31 10.26 -2.85 -6.74
N GLU A 32 11.47 -2.58 -6.24
CA GLU A 32 12.16 -3.49 -5.30
C GLU A 32 11.67 -3.32 -3.85
N ARG A 33 10.98 -2.21 -3.55
CA ARG A 33 10.39 -1.94 -2.23
C ARG A 33 8.86 -2.07 -2.30
N PRO A 34 8.18 -2.37 -1.19
CA PRO A 34 6.72 -2.40 -1.16
C PRO A 34 6.14 -1.04 -1.55
N TRP A 35 5.06 -1.07 -2.31
CA TRP A 35 4.19 0.08 -2.52
C TRP A 35 2.95 -0.05 -1.66
N TYR A 36 2.30 1.07 -1.36
CA TYR A 36 1.06 1.10 -0.60
C TYR A 36 -0.07 1.66 -1.44
N LEU A 37 -1.17 0.91 -1.50
CA LEU A 37 -2.45 1.37 -2.03
C LEU A 37 -3.25 1.95 -0.87
N LEU A 38 -3.36 3.27 -0.84
CA LEU A 38 -4.10 4.03 0.16
C LEU A 38 -5.46 4.42 -0.41
N VAL A 39 -6.52 3.85 0.15
CA VAL A 39 -7.92 4.11 -0.24
C VAL A 39 -8.57 4.99 0.81
N HIS A 40 -9.07 6.14 0.39
CA HIS A 40 -9.73 7.09 1.28
C HIS A 40 -10.87 7.81 0.56
N ARG A 41 -11.78 8.38 1.34
CA ARG A 41 -12.91 9.17 0.85
C ARG A 41 -12.50 10.62 0.71
N VAL A 42 -12.99 11.26 -0.36
CA VAL A 42 -12.82 12.69 -0.59
C VAL A 42 -14.15 13.31 -0.98
N SER A 43 -14.40 14.53 -0.53
CA SER A 43 -15.58 15.30 -0.95
C SER A 43 -15.21 16.17 -2.15
N CYS A 44 -15.82 15.91 -3.29
CA CYS A 44 -15.67 16.72 -4.50
C CYS A 44 -17.04 17.22 -4.92
N LYS A 45 -17.23 18.55 -4.94
CA LYS A 45 -18.49 19.20 -5.32
C LYS A 45 -19.72 18.65 -4.56
N GLY A 46 -19.55 18.35 -3.27
CA GLY A 46 -20.62 17.80 -2.42
C GLY A 46 -20.88 16.30 -2.60
N GLN A 47 -20.13 15.61 -3.47
CA GLN A 47 -20.19 14.16 -3.62
C GLN A 47 -19.01 13.49 -2.92
N THR A 48 -19.29 12.42 -2.18
CA THR A 48 -18.24 11.58 -1.59
C THR A 48 -17.75 10.58 -2.63
N LEU A 49 -16.47 10.64 -2.95
CA LEU A 49 -15.82 9.75 -3.92
C LEU A 49 -14.73 8.93 -3.22
N SER A 50 -14.48 7.72 -3.71
CA SER A 50 -13.33 6.92 -3.30
C SER A 50 -12.12 7.33 -4.12
N GLN A 51 -11.04 7.71 -3.46
CA GLN A 51 -9.75 8.01 -4.05
C GLN A 51 -8.73 6.95 -3.65
N THR A 52 -8.03 6.42 -4.65
CA THR A 52 -6.92 5.48 -4.46
C THR A 52 -5.61 6.14 -4.86
N SER A 53 -4.69 6.21 -3.90
CA SER A 53 -3.34 6.73 -4.09
C SER A 53 -2.33 5.58 -4.01
N LEU A 54 -1.34 5.59 -4.91
CA LEU A 54 -0.25 4.64 -4.88
C LEU A 54 1.00 5.35 -4.32
N VAL A 55 1.52 4.83 -3.21
CA VAL A 55 2.53 5.48 -2.37
C VAL A 55 3.77 4.58 -2.28
N ALA A 56 4.93 5.10 -2.65
CA ALA A 56 6.14 4.28 -2.77
C ALA A 56 7.02 4.19 -1.49
N TRP A 57 6.71 4.95 -0.43
CA TRP A 57 7.59 5.10 0.74
C TRP A 57 6.81 5.17 2.06
N ASP A 58 7.37 4.55 3.10
CA ASP A 58 6.80 4.51 4.45
C ASP A 58 6.62 5.91 5.05
N THR A 59 7.60 6.80 4.86
CA THR A 59 7.54 8.17 5.36
C THR A 59 6.46 8.98 4.66
N THR A 60 6.30 8.81 3.35
CA THR A 60 5.21 9.43 2.60
C THR A 60 3.85 8.88 3.01
N LEU A 61 3.76 7.58 3.30
CA LEU A 61 2.54 7.00 3.86
C LEU A 61 2.22 7.62 5.22
N LEU A 62 3.19 7.76 6.11
CA LEU A 62 3.04 8.43 7.40
C LEU A 62 2.54 9.88 7.26
N ASP A 63 3.14 10.65 6.36
CA ASP A 63 2.73 12.04 6.11
C ASP A 63 1.29 12.13 5.59
N LEU A 64 0.87 11.17 4.76
CA LEU A 64 -0.51 11.09 4.27
C LEU A 64 -1.49 10.71 5.39
N LEU A 65 -1.13 9.73 6.23
CA LEU A 65 -1.94 9.31 7.38
C LEU A 65 -2.10 10.44 8.41
N ALA A 66 -1.09 11.29 8.57
CA ALA A 66 -1.18 12.46 9.44
C ALA A 66 -2.12 13.56 8.91
N ARG A 67 -2.45 13.54 7.61
CA ARG A 67 -3.27 14.58 6.95
C ARG A 67 -4.69 14.14 6.65
N ILE A 68 -4.91 12.84 6.41
CA ILE A 68 -6.22 12.30 6.08
C ILE A 68 -6.95 11.97 7.39
N PRO A 69 -8.17 12.49 7.61
CA PRO A 69 -8.96 12.11 8.77
C PRO A 69 -9.18 10.60 8.80
N MET A 70 -9.03 9.98 9.97
CA MET A 70 -9.22 8.53 10.14
C MET A 70 -10.59 8.04 9.64
N ALA A 71 -11.64 8.85 9.79
CA ALA A 71 -12.98 8.54 9.31
C ALA A 71 -13.10 8.44 7.78
N ASP A 72 -12.17 9.08 7.05
CA ASP A 72 -12.12 9.05 5.59
C ASP A 72 -11.25 7.90 5.07
N LEU A 73 -10.38 7.32 5.90
CA LEU A 73 -9.57 6.15 5.51
C LEU A 73 -10.47 4.92 5.35
N SER A 74 -10.44 4.34 4.16
CA SER A 74 -11.22 3.16 3.81
C SER A 74 -10.38 1.88 3.81
N GLY A 75 -9.09 1.99 3.52
CA GLY A 75 -8.20 0.84 3.54
C GLY A 75 -6.79 1.16 3.13
N ILE A 76 -5.85 0.33 3.57
CA ILE A 76 -4.45 0.36 3.14
C ILE A 76 -4.07 -1.06 2.75
N ALA A 77 -3.53 -1.22 1.55
CA ALA A 77 -2.96 -2.47 1.10
C ALA A 77 -1.49 -2.27 0.73
N ARG A 78 -0.73 -3.33 0.93
CA ARG A 78 0.69 -3.43 0.61
C ARG A 78 0.83 -4.26 -0.66
N LEU A 79 1.46 -3.65 -1.66
CA LEU A 79 1.75 -4.24 -2.96
C LEU A 79 3.23 -4.58 -3.01
N GLU A 80 3.54 -5.86 -3.16
CA GLU A 80 4.90 -6.37 -3.23
C GLU A 80 5.13 -7.16 -4.48
N ARG A 81 6.37 -7.10 -4.98
CA ARG A 81 6.82 -8.00 -6.02
C ARG A 81 7.11 -9.36 -5.41
N ARG A 82 6.50 -10.42 -5.96
CA ARG A 82 6.89 -11.78 -5.62
C ARG A 82 8.14 -12.17 -6.39
N HIS A 83 8.97 -13.00 -5.78
CA HIS A 83 10.21 -13.50 -6.36
C HIS A 83 10.03 -14.86 -7.06
N ASP A 84 8.82 -15.16 -7.54
CA ASP A 84 8.53 -16.35 -8.34
C ASP A 84 8.87 -16.15 -9.83
N ALA A 85 8.78 -17.23 -10.62
CA ALA A 85 9.09 -17.19 -12.04
C ALA A 85 8.03 -16.37 -12.82
N GLY A 86 8.28 -15.06 -12.98
CA GLY A 86 7.45 -14.15 -13.77
C GLY A 86 7.23 -12.80 -13.08
N PRO A 87 6.60 -11.82 -13.75
CA PRO A 87 6.15 -10.59 -13.11
C PRO A 87 4.89 -10.89 -12.29
N SER A 88 5.06 -11.33 -11.05
CA SER A 88 3.94 -11.59 -10.15
C SER A 88 3.97 -10.63 -8.95
N TRP A 89 2.77 -10.17 -8.59
CA TRP A 89 2.54 -9.15 -7.58
C TRP A 89 1.63 -9.74 -6.51
N ALA A 90 2.00 -9.57 -5.25
CA ALA A 90 1.14 -9.86 -4.12
C ALA A 90 0.53 -8.55 -3.62
N LEU A 91 -0.77 -8.57 -3.41
CA LEU A 91 -1.49 -7.50 -2.73
C LEU A 91 -2.03 -8.05 -1.41
N GLU A 92 -1.64 -7.43 -0.31
CA GLU A 92 -2.07 -7.83 1.03
C GLU A 92 -2.65 -6.64 1.78
N TRP A 93 -3.85 -6.81 2.35
CA TRP A 93 -4.48 -5.76 3.13
C TRP A 93 -3.83 -5.65 4.50
N ILE A 94 -3.55 -4.41 4.91
CA ILE A 94 -3.04 -4.11 6.23
C ILE A 94 -4.23 -3.98 7.18
N SER A 95 -4.23 -4.77 8.25
CA SER A 95 -5.24 -4.69 9.31
C SER A 95 -4.93 -3.64 10.34
N ALA A 96 -3.64 -3.38 10.63
CA ALA A 96 -3.24 -2.27 11.47
C ALA A 96 -1.85 -1.74 11.10
N LEU A 97 -1.63 -0.44 11.29
CA LEU A 97 -0.32 0.21 11.22
C LEU A 97 0.01 0.82 12.56
N TRP A 98 1.28 0.66 12.96
CA TRP A 98 1.80 1.18 14.21
C TRP A 98 3.07 1.97 13.97
N ALA A 99 3.28 3.02 14.77
CA ALA A 99 4.58 3.64 14.94
C ALA A 99 5.36 2.88 16.04
N PRO A 100 6.66 2.59 15.82
CA PRO A 100 7.54 2.08 16.87
C PRO A 100 7.58 3.02 18.09
N ALA A 101 7.88 2.47 19.27
CA ALA A 101 8.07 3.28 20.46
C ALA A 101 9.40 4.08 20.39
N PRO A 102 9.52 5.25 21.06
CA PRO A 102 10.69 6.12 20.98
C PRO A 102 12.04 5.50 21.40
N GLY A 103 12.04 4.35 22.08
CA GLY A 103 13.25 3.62 22.49
C GLY A 103 13.55 2.37 21.67
N GLU A 104 12.73 2.04 20.67
CA GLU A 104 12.98 0.88 19.82
C GLU A 104 14.09 1.13 18.80
N SER A 105 14.69 0.04 18.31
CA SER A 105 15.77 0.11 17.32
C SER A 105 15.30 0.84 16.05
N PRO A 106 16.08 1.80 15.52
CA PRO A 106 15.80 2.44 14.24
C PRO A 106 15.71 1.44 13.06
N ALA A 107 16.30 0.24 13.22
CA ALA A 107 16.25 -0.83 12.22
C ALA A 107 14.83 -1.39 11.99
N LEU A 108 13.89 -1.17 12.91
CA LEU A 108 12.48 -1.54 12.71
C LEU A 108 11.81 -0.72 11.60
N GLY A 109 12.42 0.39 11.21
CA GLY A 109 11.82 1.35 10.29
C GLY A 109 10.74 2.18 10.97
N PRO A 110 10.09 3.08 10.23
CA PRO A 110 9.15 4.05 10.80
C PRO A 110 7.73 3.50 10.94
N LEU A 111 7.45 2.31 10.38
CA LEU A 111 6.14 1.66 10.38
C LEU A 111 6.26 0.19 10.74
N LEU A 112 5.31 -0.29 11.53
CA LEU A 112 5.08 -1.69 11.83
C LEU A 112 3.71 -2.09 11.29
N PHE A 113 3.64 -3.28 10.69
CA PHE A 113 2.50 -3.76 9.92
C PHE A 113 1.88 -4.98 10.60
N GLN A 114 0.55 -4.96 10.72
CA GLN A 114 -0.25 -6.16 10.93
C GLN A 114 -0.98 -6.46 9.62
N LEU A 115 -0.87 -7.68 9.12
CA LEU A 115 -1.32 -8.04 7.77
C LEU A 115 -2.49 -9.02 7.85
N GLY A 116 -3.55 -8.75 7.09
CA GLY A 116 -4.75 -9.58 7.05
C GLY A 116 -5.27 -9.89 8.46
N THR A 117 -5.37 -11.18 8.77
CA THR A 117 -5.80 -11.68 10.08
C THR A 117 -4.64 -12.14 10.97
N ASP A 118 -3.38 -12.03 10.51
CA ASP A 118 -2.19 -12.38 11.29
C ASP A 118 -1.98 -11.35 12.41
N PRO A 119 -2.00 -11.73 13.70
CA PRO A 119 -1.73 -10.82 14.80
C PRO A 119 -0.26 -10.38 14.90
N GLN A 120 0.66 -11.05 14.20
CA GLN A 120 2.09 -10.76 14.26
C GLN A 120 2.41 -9.41 13.62
N LEU A 121 2.99 -8.50 14.41
CA LEU A 121 3.58 -7.27 13.88
C LEU A 121 4.86 -7.56 13.09
N ARG A 122 5.03 -6.86 11.98
CA ARG A 122 6.17 -7.02 11.07
C ARG A 122 6.79 -5.68 10.69
N THR A 123 8.07 -5.67 10.35
CA THR A 123 8.76 -4.50 9.78
C THR A 123 8.39 -4.30 8.31
N THR A 124 8.94 -3.23 7.70
CA THR A 124 8.86 -3.01 6.25
C THR A 124 9.46 -4.14 5.43
N ASP A 125 10.33 -5.00 5.98
CA ASP A 125 10.90 -6.16 5.27
C ASP A 125 10.21 -7.47 5.66
N LEU A 126 8.98 -7.36 6.18
CA LEU A 126 8.13 -8.47 6.66
C LEU A 126 8.74 -9.33 7.77
N GLN A 127 9.78 -8.84 8.44
CA GLN A 127 10.39 -9.52 9.57
C GLN A 127 9.52 -9.39 10.81
N PRO A 128 9.26 -10.48 11.56
CA PRO A 128 8.45 -10.43 12.76
C PRO A 128 9.10 -9.56 13.83
N VAL A 129 8.26 -8.83 14.58
CA VAL A 129 8.67 -7.96 15.66
C VAL A 129 8.00 -8.42 16.96
N GLY A 130 8.80 -8.58 18.02
CA GLY A 130 8.28 -8.92 19.35
C GLY A 130 7.37 -7.83 19.92
N GLU A 131 6.65 -8.15 20.99
CA GLU A 131 5.82 -7.18 21.71
C GLU A 131 6.67 -6.10 22.38
N ALA A 132 6.21 -4.85 22.34
CA ALA A 132 6.82 -3.74 23.05
C ALA A 132 5.75 -2.74 23.48
N ALA A 133 5.90 -2.21 24.70
CA ALA A 133 5.03 -1.15 25.21
C ALA A 133 5.37 0.20 24.57
N GLY A 134 4.37 1.08 24.46
CA GLY A 134 4.56 2.45 23.97
C GLY A 134 4.52 2.62 22.45
N ARG A 135 4.25 1.55 21.69
CA ARG A 135 3.90 1.66 20.27
C ARG A 135 2.57 2.39 20.11
N ARG A 136 2.46 3.20 19.06
CA ARG A 136 1.25 4.00 18.80
C ARG A 136 0.52 3.46 17.58
N LEU A 137 -0.75 3.10 17.74
CA LEU A 137 -1.63 2.75 16.63
C LEU A 137 -1.85 3.99 15.74
N LEU A 138 -1.60 3.83 14.45
CA LEU A 138 -1.75 4.88 13.43
C LEU A 138 -2.97 4.65 12.56
N TYR A 139 -3.30 3.39 12.31
CA TYR A 139 -4.44 2.98 11.51
C TYR A 139 -4.87 1.59 11.94
N GLU A 140 -6.16 1.37 11.98
CA GLU A 140 -6.79 0.06 12.14
C GLU A 140 -7.86 -0.06 11.06
N ALA A 141 -7.86 -1.19 10.36
CA ALA A 141 -8.84 -1.47 9.35
C ALA A 141 -10.22 -1.57 9.99
N PRO A 142 -11.27 -1.03 9.37
CA PRO A 142 -12.63 -1.21 9.86
C PRO A 142 -12.92 -2.71 9.98
N SER A 143 -13.39 -3.12 11.16
CA SER A 143 -13.75 -4.51 11.44
C SER A 143 -14.79 -4.96 10.43
N SER A 144 -14.39 -5.87 9.54
CA SER A 144 -15.13 -6.39 8.38
C SER A 144 -15.01 -5.55 7.10
N PRO A 145 -14.30 -6.04 6.06
CA PRO A 145 -14.83 -5.90 4.73
C PRO A 145 -16.06 -6.79 4.66
N ALA A 146 -17.25 -6.19 4.49
CA ALA A 146 -18.29 -6.90 3.74
C ALA A 146 -17.60 -7.47 2.49
N PRO A 147 -17.81 -8.77 2.14
CA PRO A 147 -17.07 -9.39 1.06
C PRO A 147 -17.24 -8.54 -0.18
N PHE A 148 -16.16 -7.88 -0.60
CA PHE A 148 -16.13 -7.17 -1.86
C PHE A 148 -16.38 -8.23 -2.94
N GLY A 149 -17.60 -8.21 -3.47
CA GLY A 149 -18.05 -8.88 -4.69
C GLY A 149 -17.43 -10.25 -4.93
N GLY A 150 -18.15 -11.31 -4.57
CA GLY A 150 -17.95 -12.61 -5.18
C GLY A 150 -17.83 -12.42 -6.68
N TRP A 151 -16.69 -12.81 -7.24
CA TRP A 151 -16.52 -12.98 -8.67
C TRP A 151 -17.58 -13.97 -9.13
N VAL A 152 -18.72 -13.46 -9.62
CA VAL A 152 -19.65 -14.28 -10.39
C VAL A 152 -18.95 -14.52 -11.70
N SER A 153 -18.33 -15.69 -11.82
CA SER A 153 -17.81 -16.19 -13.08
C SER A 153 -18.96 -16.13 -14.09
N PRO A 154 -18.86 -15.39 -15.21
CA PRO A 154 -19.87 -15.45 -16.24
C PRO A 154 -19.80 -16.84 -16.88
N SER A 155 -20.75 -17.71 -16.55
CA SER A 155 -20.96 -18.93 -17.33
C SER A 155 -21.27 -18.54 -18.78
N PRO A 156 -20.66 -19.19 -19.78
CA PRO A 156 -20.94 -18.88 -21.18
C PRO A 156 -22.40 -19.25 -21.52
N PRO A 157 -23.10 -18.44 -22.33
CA PRO A 157 -24.47 -18.74 -22.70
C PRO A 157 -24.47 -19.86 -23.76
N GLY A 158 -25.19 -20.95 -23.47
CA GLY A 158 -25.60 -21.89 -24.50
C GLY A 158 -25.17 -23.34 -24.28
N ALA A 159 -25.76 -23.99 -23.27
CA ALA A 159 -26.06 -25.41 -23.34
C ALA A 159 -27.42 -25.60 -22.66
N ARG A 160 -28.48 -25.62 -23.46
CA ARG A 160 -29.77 -26.19 -23.07
C ARG A 160 -29.91 -27.56 -23.73
N PRO A 161 -30.65 -28.47 -23.08
CA PRO A 161 -30.65 -29.91 -23.38
C PRO A 161 -31.19 -30.28 -24.75
#